data_AF-A0A3M0ZVL6-F1
#
_entry.id   AF-A0A3M0ZVL6-F1
#
_cell.length_a   1.000
_cell.length_b   1.000
_cell.length_c   1.000
_cell.angle_alpha   90.00
_cell.angle_beta   90.00
_cell.angle_gamma   90.00
#
_symmetry.space_group_name_H-M   'P 1'
#
loop_
_entity.id
_entity.type
_entity.pdbx_description
1 polymer ?
#
loop_
_entity_poly.entity_id
_entity_poly.type
_entity_poly.pdbx_seq_one_letter_code
_entity_poly.pdbx_strand_id
1 'polypeptide(L)'
;VVIGSDCPLLSLETLQSAIDSINRGESVLGPALQGGIYLFGVPKGVYLDYKDIFSGDSKEAYLFCNAMSNAGKKVNILNFYPDIDLPEDVELLASLLKAASLGKGCVKPLFRIPPNTHRVLSSSK
;
A
#
# COMPACT_ATOMS: atom_id res chain seq x y z
N VAL A 1 -11.48 3.60 -3.70
CA VAL A 1 -10.18 3.08 -3.20
C VAL A 1 -9.45 4.25 -2.57
N VAL A 2 -8.85 4.02 -1.41
CA VAL A 2 -7.97 4.96 -0.71
C VAL A 2 -6.57 4.36 -0.71
N ILE A 3 -5.56 5.19 -0.94
CA ILE A 3 -4.15 4.78 -1.03
C ILE A 3 -3.31 5.67 -0.12
N GLY A 4 -2.36 5.06 0.58
CA GLY A 4 -1.24 5.74 1.22
C GLY A 4 -0.23 6.19 0.16
N SER A 5 0.52 7.25 0.47
CA SER A 5 1.56 7.80 -0.41
C SER A 5 2.99 7.37 -0.02
N ASP A 6 3.11 6.62 1.06
CA ASP A 6 4.32 6.16 1.77
C ASP A 6 4.77 4.75 1.37
N CYS A 7 4.02 4.04 0.53
CA CYS A 7 4.36 2.69 0.07
C CYS A 7 5.00 2.72 -1.35
N PRO A 8 6.34 2.77 -1.48
CA PRO A 8 7.02 2.87 -2.77
C PRO A 8 6.91 1.62 -3.65
N LEU A 9 6.51 0.49 -3.05
CA LEU A 9 6.26 -0.78 -3.72
C LEU A 9 4.82 -0.94 -4.21
N LEU A 10 4.00 0.11 -4.18
CA LEU A 10 2.68 0.09 -4.78
C LEU A 10 2.79 0.12 -6.32
N SER A 11 2.23 -0.89 -6.99
CA SER A 11 2.35 -1.05 -8.45
C SER A 11 1.05 -0.67 -9.16
N LEU A 12 1.15 -0.37 -10.46
CA LEU A 12 -0.05 -0.20 -11.31
C LEU A 12 -0.90 -1.47 -11.35
N GLU A 13 -0.28 -2.65 -11.33
CA GLU A 13 -0.98 -3.94 -11.33
C GLU A 13 -1.75 -4.14 -10.02
N THR A 14 -1.14 -3.81 -8.89
CA THR A 14 -1.78 -3.82 -7.56
C THR A 14 -3.00 -2.89 -7.54
N LEU A 15 -2.84 -1.67 -8.07
CA LEU A 15 -3.93 -0.70 -8.13
C LEU A 15 -5.06 -1.15 -9.05
N GLN A 16 -4.73 -1.74 -10.20
CA GLN A 16 -5.71 -2.29 -11.13
C GLN A 16 -6.49 -3.45 -10.47
N SER A 17 -5.80 -4.38 -9.83
CA SER A 17 -6.43 -5.47 -9.07
C SER A 17 -7.38 -4.94 -7.98
N ALA A 18 -6.99 -3.86 -7.30
CA ALA A 18 -7.84 -3.23 -6.29
C ALA A 18 -9.13 -2.66 -6.91
N ILE A 19 -9.01 -1.92 -8.01
CA ILE A 19 -10.14 -1.33 -8.73
C ILE A 19 -11.07 -2.44 -9.25
N ASP A 20 -10.51 -3.51 -9.81
CA ASP A 20 -11.28 -4.63 -10.35
C ASP A 20 -12.07 -5.37 -9.24
N SER A 21 -11.48 -5.53 -8.05
CA SER A 21 -12.21 -6.06 -6.88
C SER A 21 -13.39 -5.18 -6.48
N ILE A 22 -13.21 -3.86 -6.42
CA ILE A 22 -14.32 -2.93 -6.11
C ILE A 22 -15.42 -3.02 -7.17
N ASN A 23 -15.06 -3.10 -8.45
CA ASN A 23 -16.02 -3.21 -9.54
C ASN A 23 -16.84 -4.52 -9.48
N ARG A 24 -16.29 -5.59 -8.90
CA ARG A 24 -17.02 -6.84 -8.61
C ARG A 24 -17.85 -6.79 -7.32
N GLY A 25 -17.85 -5.66 -6.59
CA GLY A 25 -18.55 -5.51 -5.32
C GLY A 25 -17.84 -6.14 -4.13
N GLU A 26 -16.57 -6.50 -4.27
CA GLU A 26 -15.72 -6.99 -3.18
C GLU A 26 -15.05 -5.80 -2.48
N SER A 27 -14.74 -5.94 -1.19
CA SER A 27 -13.83 -5.02 -0.51
C SER A 27 -12.38 -5.41 -0.81
N VAL A 28 -11.44 -4.48 -0.70
CA VAL A 28 -10.01 -4.76 -0.92
C VAL A 28 -9.16 -4.20 0.22
N LEU A 29 -8.12 -4.94 0.58
CA LEU A 29 -7.15 -4.58 1.60
C LEU A 29 -5.74 -4.82 1.07
N GLY A 30 -4.91 -3.78 1.06
CA GLY A 30 -3.47 -3.81 0.92
C GLY A 30 -2.82 -3.60 2.29
N PRO A 31 -2.41 -4.69 2.97
CA PRO A 31 -1.86 -4.61 4.32
C PRO A 31 -0.39 -4.17 4.30
N ALA A 32 -0.02 -3.31 5.24
CA ALA A 32 1.36 -3.00 5.52
C ALA A 32 2.03 -4.13 6.32
N LEU A 33 3.37 -4.26 6.23
CA LEU A 33 4.10 -5.30 6.96
C LEU A 33 3.99 -5.16 8.49
N GLN A 34 3.81 -3.94 9.00
CA GLN A 34 3.64 -3.67 10.43
C GLN A 34 2.17 -3.71 10.89
N GLY A 35 1.25 -4.22 10.06
CA GLY A 35 -0.16 -4.40 10.42
C GLY A 35 -1.06 -3.18 10.18
N GLY A 36 -0.50 -2.07 9.70
CA GLY A 36 -1.21 -0.95 9.10
C GLY A 36 -1.78 -1.27 7.71
N ILE A 37 -2.18 -0.23 6.98
CA ILE A 37 -2.84 -0.36 5.67
C ILE A 37 -2.26 0.66 4.67
N TYR A 38 -1.63 0.19 3.59
CA TYR A 38 -1.20 1.06 2.49
C TYR A 38 -2.31 1.31 1.44
N LEU A 39 -3.33 0.44 1.39
CA LEU A 39 -4.46 0.57 0.47
C LEU A 39 -5.70 -0.09 1.06
N PHE A 40 -6.86 0.55 0.93
CA PHE A 40 -8.13 -0.14 1.14
C PHE A 40 -9.21 0.36 0.18
N GLY A 41 -10.24 -0.44 0.03
CA GLY A 41 -11.40 -0.06 -0.75
C GLY A 41 -12.65 -0.76 -0.26
N VAL A 42 -13.73 -0.02 -0.31
CA VAL A 42 -15.05 -0.44 0.16
C VAL A 42 -16.03 -0.24 -0.99
N PRO A 43 -16.87 -1.24 -1.33
CA PRO A 43 -17.86 -1.11 -2.39
C PRO A 43 -18.97 -0.14 -1.99
N LYS A 44 -19.65 0.42 -2.99
CA LYS A 44 -20.74 1.39 -2.79
C LYS A 44 -21.84 0.82 -1.88
N GLY A 45 -22.33 1.64 -0.96
CA GLY A 45 -23.43 1.29 -0.05
C GLY A 45 -22.99 0.57 1.23
N VAL A 46 -21.69 0.35 1.43
CA VAL A 46 -21.14 -0.10 2.72
C VAL A 46 -20.65 1.13 3.48
N TYR A 47 -21.10 1.25 4.72
CA TYR A 47 -20.70 2.31 5.63
C TYR A 47 -19.81 1.72 6.72
N LEU A 48 -18.69 2.40 6.98
CA LEU A 48 -17.75 2.06 8.03
C LEU A 48 -17.61 3.25 8.97
N ASP A 49 -17.46 2.97 10.26
CA ASP A 49 -16.87 3.94 11.17
C ASP A 49 -15.35 3.85 11.05
N TYR A 50 -14.76 4.87 10.43
CA TYR A 50 -13.32 4.91 10.19
C TYR A 50 -12.51 5.16 11.46
N LYS A 51 -13.10 5.75 12.51
CA LYS A 51 -12.38 6.04 13.76
C LYS A 51 -12.04 4.77 14.53
N ASP A 52 -12.89 3.75 14.44
CA ASP A 52 -12.69 2.47 15.10
C ASP A 52 -11.72 1.55 14.36
N ILE A 53 -11.40 1.89 13.10
CA ILE A 53 -10.53 1.09 12.24
C ILE A 53 -9.13 1.71 12.16
N PHE A 54 -9.05 3.03 11.95
CA PHE A 54 -7.81 3.75 11.65
C PHE A 54 -7.33 4.56 12.85
N SER A 55 -6.75 3.85 13.82
CA SER A 55 -6.26 4.43 15.08
C SER A 55 -4.75 4.69 15.10
N GLY A 56 -4.01 4.37 14.02
CA GLY A 56 -2.55 4.44 13.95
C GLY A 56 -1.83 3.33 14.72
N ASP A 57 -2.49 2.18 14.96
CA ASP A 57 -1.90 1.01 15.63
C ASP A 57 -1.62 -0.12 14.62
N SER A 58 -0.81 -1.11 14.98
CA SER A 58 -0.48 -2.28 14.16
C SER A 58 -1.66 -3.25 13.90
N LYS A 59 -2.90 -2.82 14.14
CA LYS A 59 -4.11 -3.65 14.09
C LYS A 59 -5.13 -3.20 13.03
N GLU A 60 -4.86 -2.12 12.31
CA GLU A 60 -5.83 -1.54 11.36
C GLU A 60 -6.26 -2.55 10.30
N ALA A 61 -5.32 -3.33 9.73
CA ALA A 61 -5.63 -4.39 8.76
C ALA A 61 -6.61 -5.43 9.31
N TYR A 62 -6.43 -5.82 10.58
CA TYR A 62 -7.30 -6.76 11.27
C TYR A 62 -8.68 -6.16 11.55
N LEU A 63 -8.72 -4.93 12.08
CA LEU A 63 -9.96 -4.20 12.38
C LEU A 63 -10.79 -3.98 11.12
N PHE A 64 -10.15 -3.62 10.01
CA PHE A 64 -10.79 -3.48 8.71
C PHE A 64 -11.42 -4.81 8.24
N CYS A 65 -10.66 -5.92 8.30
CA CYS A 65 -11.18 -7.24 7.94
C CYS A 65 -12.41 -7.62 8.78
N ASN A 66 -12.35 -7.39 10.09
CA ASN A 66 -13.48 -7.64 10.99
C ASN A 66 -14.70 -6.79 10.62
N ALA A 67 -14.51 -5.50 10.37
CA ALA A 67 -15.60 -4.61 10.00
C ALA A 67 -16.27 -5.02 8.68
N MET A 68 -15.48 -5.46 7.69
CA MET A 68 -16.00 -6.00 6.43
C MET A 68 -16.74 -7.32 6.61
N SER A 69 -16.20 -8.22 7.43
CA SER A 69 -16.86 -9.49 7.76
C SER A 69 -18.22 -9.24 8.44
N ASN A 70 -18.29 -8.30 9.39
CA ASN A 70 -19.52 -7.91 10.07
C ASN A 70 -20.54 -7.27 9.11
N ALA A 71 -20.07 -6.58 8.07
CA ALA A 71 -20.91 -6.04 6.99
C ALA A 71 -21.30 -7.09 5.93
N GLY A 72 -20.93 -8.37 6.12
CA GLY A 72 -21.21 -9.45 5.16
C GLY A 72 -20.46 -9.29 3.84
N LYS A 73 -19.30 -8.63 3.85
CA LYS A 73 -18.48 -8.37 2.66
C LYS A 73 -17.25 -9.25 2.62
N LYS A 74 -16.97 -9.79 1.44
CA LYS A 74 -15.70 -10.46 1.14
C LYS A 74 -14.60 -9.43 1.00
N VAL A 75 -13.44 -9.72 1.59
CA VAL A 75 -12.22 -8.90 1.46
C VAL A 75 -11.23 -9.61 0.54
N ASN A 76 -10.81 -8.95 -0.53
CA ASN A 76 -9.66 -9.37 -1.32
C ASN A 76 -8.39 -8.79 -0.68
N ILE A 77 -7.51 -9.67 -0.18
CA ILE A 77 -6.25 -9.27 0.45
C ILE A 77 -5.17 -9.27 -0.64
N LEU A 78 -4.56 -8.12 -0.87
CA LEU A 78 -3.45 -7.94 -1.79
C LEU A 78 -2.12 -8.32 -1.13
N ASN A 79 -1.04 -8.24 -1.89
CA ASN A 79 0.31 -8.46 -1.37
C ASN A 79 0.63 -7.50 -0.21
N PHE A 80 1.38 -8.01 0.76
CA PHE A 80 1.95 -7.20 1.82
C PHE A 80 3.13 -6.38 1.29
N TYR A 81 3.15 -5.09 1.66
CA TYR A 81 4.28 -4.20 1.36
C TYR A 81 4.71 -3.42 2.61
N PRO A 82 5.99 -3.05 2.72
CA PRO A 82 6.43 -2.04 3.66
C PRO A 82 5.95 -0.64 3.25
N ASP A 83 5.40 0.09 4.22
CA ASP A 83 5.34 1.55 4.27
C ASP A 83 6.67 2.13 4.77
N ILE A 84 6.87 3.44 4.55
CA ILE A 84 8.06 4.18 4.95
C ILE A 84 7.62 5.28 5.91
N ASP A 85 7.61 4.99 7.20
CA ASP A 85 7.03 5.85 8.23
C ASP A 85 8.05 6.32 9.27
N LEU A 86 9.02 5.46 9.57
CA LEU A 86 10.04 5.71 10.59
C LEU A 86 11.36 6.14 9.94
N PRO A 87 12.20 6.91 10.65
CA PRO A 87 13.54 7.28 10.17
C PRO A 87 14.39 6.07 9.76
N GLU A 88 14.21 4.93 10.43
CA GLU A 88 14.92 3.68 10.14
C GLU A 88 14.55 3.09 8.76
N ASP A 89 13.36 3.39 8.23
CA ASP A 89 12.89 2.91 6.93
C ASP A 89 13.64 3.54 5.74
N VAL A 90 14.46 4.57 5.99
CA VAL A 90 15.27 5.22 4.96
C VAL A 90 16.28 4.25 4.33
N GLU A 91 16.83 3.30 5.10
CA GLU A 91 17.75 2.29 4.56
C GLU A 91 17.04 1.34 3.59
N LEU A 92 15.80 0.96 3.93
CA LEU A 92 14.93 0.18 3.06
C LEU A 92 14.63 0.95 1.78
N LEU A 93 14.21 2.21 1.88
CA LEU A 93 13.94 3.07 0.72
C LEU A 93 15.17 3.19 -0.18
N ALA A 94 16.36 3.42 0.39
CA ALA A 94 17.61 3.50 -0.37
C ALA A 94 17.92 2.20 -1.13
N SER A 95 17.69 1.06 -0.48
CA SER A 95 17.88 -0.27 -1.09
C SER A 95 16.91 -0.52 -2.25
N LEU A 96 15.64 -0.14 -2.08
CA LEU A 96 14.62 -0.22 -3.13
C LEU A 96 14.98 0.65 -4.34
N LEU A 97 15.41 1.89 -4.11
CA LEU A 97 15.83 2.82 -5.18
C LEU A 97 17.06 2.30 -5.93
N LYS A 98 18.02 1.71 -5.21
CA LYS A 98 19.20 1.08 -5.83
C LYS A 98 18.78 -0.10 -6.71
N ALA A 99 17.94 -1.00 -6.21
CA ALA A 99 17.45 -2.14 -6.97
C ALA A 99 16.70 -1.71 -8.26
N ALA A 100 15.82 -0.71 -8.15
CA ALA A 100 15.09 -0.20 -9.31
C ALA A 100 16.01 0.53 -10.33
N SER A 101 17.11 1.13 -9.88
CA SER A 101 18.12 1.72 -10.78
C SER A 101 18.92 0.67 -11.58
N LEU A 102 19.20 -0.49 -10.97
CA LEU A 102 19.95 -1.60 -11.58
C LEU A 102 19.12 -2.37 -12.61
N GLY A 103 17.79 -2.35 -12.50
CA GLY A 103 16.88 -3.04 -13.44
C GLY A 103 16.84 -2.45 -14.86
N LYS A 104 17.49 -1.33 -15.16
CA LYS A 104 17.39 -0.67 -16.48
C LYS A 104 18.04 -1.44 -17.65
N GLY A 105 18.74 -2.54 -17.40
CA GLY A 105 19.50 -3.28 -18.44
C GLY A 105 18.85 -4.54 -19.02
N CYS A 106 18.14 -5.36 -18.22
CA CYS A 106 17.70 -6.69 -18.68
C CYS A 106 16.35 -7.17 -18.10
N VAL A 107 15.71 -6.43 -17.21
CA VAL A 107 14.49 -6.87 -16.52
C VAL A 107 13.56 -5.68 -16.42
N LYS A 108 12.29 -5.79 -16.83
CA LYS A 108 11.33 -4.70 -16.62
C LYS A 108 11.38 -4.33 -15.13
N PRO A 109 11.74 -3.09 -14.75
CA PRO A 109 11.87 -2.75 -13.35
C PRO A 109 10.49 -2.96 -12.71
N LEU A 110 10.48 -3.70 -11.60
CA LEU A 110 9.27 -4.05 -10.86
C LEU A 110 8.49 -2.77 -10.46
N PHE A 111 9.19 -1.64 -10.34
CA PHE A 111 8.66 -0.32 -10.07
C PHE A 111 9.41 0.78 -10.84
N ARG A 112 8.69 1.79 -11.33
CA ARG A 112 9.28 2.96 -11.99
C ARG A 112 9.46 4.07 -10.94
N ILE A 113 10.71 4.38 -10.61
CA ILE A 113 11.04 5.50 -9.72
C ILE A 113 10.54 6.80 -10.38
N PRO A 114 9.86 7.71 -9.65
CA PRO A 114 9.48 9.01 -10.16
C PRO A 114 10.68 9.82 -10.70
N PRO A 115 10.48 10.68 -11.71
CA PRO A 115 11.52 11.61 -12.15
C PRO A 115 12.01 12.47 -10.98
N ASN A 116 13.31 12.78 -10.92
CA ASN A 116 13.97 13.65 -9.92
C ASN A 116 14.20 13.09 -8.51
N THR A 117 13.90 11.82 -8.21
CA THR A 117 14.17 11.23 -6.88
C THR A 117 15.64 11.33 -6.44
N HIS A 118 16.59 11.34 -7.39
CA HIS A 118 18.02 11.51 -7.09
C HIS A 118 18.36 12.86 -6.42
N ARG A 119 17.57 13.92 -6.64
CA ARG A 119 17.82 15.24 -6.04
C ARG A 119 17.52 15.27 -4.54
N VAL A 120 16.57 14.44 -4.10
CA VAL A 120 16.19 14.32 -2.68
C VAL A 120 17.32 13.63 -1.90
N LEU A 121 17.89 12.56 -2.47
CA LEU A 121 18.97 11.81 -1.83
C LEU A 121 20.33 12.54 -1.81
N SER A 122 20.59 13.43 -2.77
CA SER A 122 21.87 14.17 -2.83
C SER A 122 21.93 15.39 -1.89
N SER A 123 20.82 15.74 -1.25
CA SER A 123 20.69 16.95 -0.43
C SER A 123 20.92 16.71 1.08
N SER A 124 21.06 15.45 1.50
CA SER A 124 21.50 15.09 2.85
C SER A 124 23.02 14.87 2.86
N LYS A 125 23.76 15.96 3.04
CA LYS A 125 25.17 15.96 3.46
C LYS A 125 25.34 16.92 4.62
#